data_AF-A0A6I4IRP4-F1
#
_entry.id   AF-A0A6I4IRP4-F1
#
_cell.length_a   1.000
_cell.length_b   1.000
_cell.length_c   1.000
_cell.angle_alpha   90.00
_cell.angle_beta   90.00
_cell.angle_gamma   90.00
#
_symmetry.space_group_name_H-M   'P 1'
#
loop_
_entity.id
_entity.type
_entity.pdbx_description
1 polymer ?
#
loop_
_entity_poly.entity_id
_entity_poly.type
_entity_poly.pdbx_seq_one_letter_code
_entity_poly.pdbx_strand_id
1 'polypeptide(L)'
;MTKKIILSLSAFFLGIVAAFLVERYLRNSIQTIFVWSTAHKIHFVGKDFYFYLNELYYISFGIVFVVLVLENYQIKFNQALLNISVSLLLFGLLLTAVSALDAHLKIAACTACKHGIRNLHWNDINYGIIISTCLLIAIIPNGVVLLRKN
;
A
#
# COMPACT_ATOMS: atom_id res chain seq x y z
N MET A 1 -1.38 7.64 30.46
CA MET A 1 -2.20 7.74 29.23
C MET A 1 -1.71 8.83 28.28
N THR A 2 -1.45 10.05 28.75
CA THR A 2 -0.94 11.19 27.94
C THR A 2 0.28 10.87 27.07
N LYS A 3 1.29 10.15 27.60
CA LYS A 3 2.48 9.74 26.82
C LYS A 3 2.13 8.88 25.59
N LYS A 4 1.17 7.96 25.73
CA LYS A 4 0.72 7.10 24.62
C LYS A 4 -0.05 7.93 23.57
N ILE A 5 -0.87 8.88 23.99
CA ILE A 5 -1.61 9.77 23.09
C ILE A 5 -0.66 10.64 22.26
N ILE A 6 0.33 11.26 22.91
CA ILE A 6 1.33 12.10 22.22
C ILE A 6 2.13 11.25 21.22
N LEU A 7 2.54 10.04 21.62
CA LEU A 7 3.25 9.12 20.75
C LEU A 7 2.42 8.68 19.55
N SER A 8 1.13 8.37 19.74
CA SER A 8 0.24 8.03 18.62
C SER A 8 0.06 9.21 17.67
N LEU A 9 -0.12 10.42 18.19
CA LEU A 9 -0.31 11.59 17.35
C LEU A 9 0.95 11.89 16.51
N SER A 10 2.14 11.81 17.11
CA SER A 10 3.39 11.98 16.37
C SER A 10 3.61 10.87 15.35
N ALA A 11 3.31 9.61 15.69
CA ALA A 11 3.38 8.49 14.78
C ALA A 11 2.42 8.66 13.58
N PHE A 12 1.21 9.16 13.81
CA PHE A 12 0.24 9.42 12.75
C PHE A 12 0.75 10.45 11.74
N PHE A 13 1.28 11.59 12.20
CA PHE A 13 1.86 12.61 11.32
C PHE A 13 3.10 12.10 10.60
N LEU A 14 3.97 11.33 11.27
CA LEU A 14 5.11 10.68 10.64
C LEU A 14 4.65 9.72 9.53
N GLY A 15 3.56 8.98 9.73
CA GLY A 15 2.96 8.14 8.72
C GLY A 15 2.50 8.92 7.49
N ILE A 16 1.84 10.07 7.68
CA ILE A 16 1.41 10.94 6.56
C ILE A 16 2.63 11.48 5.79
N VAL A 17 3.66 11.94 6.49
CA VAL A 17 4.90 12.42 5.85
C VAL A 17 5.57 11.29 5.08
N ALA A 18 5.67 10.09 5.67
CA ALA A 18 6.21 8.92 4.98
C ALA A 18 5.41 8.59 3.72
N ALA A 19 4.08 8.65 3.78
CA ALA A 19 3.19 8.43 2.63
C ALA A 19 3.54 9.38 1.48
N PHE A 20 3.69 10.68 1.76
CA PHE A 20 4.10 11.65 0.74
C PHE A 20 5.45 11.31 0.09
N LEU A 21 6.43 10.86 0.88
CA LEU A 21 7.77 10.51 0.39
C LEU A 21 7.78 9.25 -0.48
N VAL A 22 6.95 8.25 -0.17
CA VAL A 22 6.95 6.95 -0.86
C VAL A 22 5.90 6.84 -1.98
N GLU A 23 5.04 7.84 -2.12
CA GLU A 23 3.92 7.86 -3.08
C GLU A 23 4.35 7.44 -4.49
N ARG A 24 5.35 8.13 -5.04
CA ARG A 24 5.84 7.88 -6.40
C ARG A 24 6.42 6.47 -6.55
N TYR A 25 7.15 6.00 -5.54
CA TYR A 25 7.75 4.67 -5.54
C TYR A 25 6.68 3.57 -5.61
N LEU A 26 5.61 3.69 -4.81
CA LEU A 26 4.53 2.70 -4.78
C LEU A 26 3.72 2.69 -6.09
N ARG A 27 3.45 3.86 -6.66
CA ARG A 27 2.79 3.97 -7.97
C ARG A 27 3.58 3.27 -9.07
N ASN A 28 4.88 3.57 -9.15
CA ASN A 28 5.78 2.95 -10.11
C ASN A 28 5.88 1.43 -9.91
N SER A 29 5.86 0.98 -8.66
CA SER A 29 5.86 -0.45 -8.33
C SER A 29 4.59 -1.14 -8.86
N ILE A 30 3.41 -0.55 -8.62
CA ILE A 30 2.14 -1.08 -9.13
C ILE A 30 2.14 -1.14 -10.66
N GLN A 31 2.59 -0.08 -11.33
CA GLN A 31 2.67 -0.05 -12.79
C GLN A 31 3.60 -1.12 -13.34
N THR A 32 4.76 -1.29 -12.70
CA THR A 32 5.72 -2.34 -13.06
C THR A 32 5.08 -3.72 -12.92
N ILE A 33 4.35 -3.96 -11.82
CA ILE A 33 3.61 -5.21 -11.62
C ILE A 33 2.56 -5.41 -12.72
N PHE A 34 1.79 -4.39 -13.09
CA PHE A 34 0.77 -4.48 -14.15
C PHE A 34 1.36 -4.91 -15.49
N VAL A 35 2.48 -4.30 -15.88
CA VAL A 35 3.15 -4.63 -17.15
C VAL A 35 3.74 -6.03 -17.09
N TRP A 36 4.44 -6.35 -15.99
CA TRP A 36 5.11 -7.63 -15.81
C TRP A 36 4.12 -8.80 -15.73
N SER A 37 3.07 -8.70 -14.90
CA SER A 37 2.10 -9.78 -14.69
C SER A 37 1.30 -10.11 -15.95
N THR A 38 1.16 -9.14 -16.85
CA THR A 38 0.39 -9.31 -18.09
C THR A 38 1.25 -9.64 -19.31
N ALA A 39 2.52 -9.99 -19.12
CA ALA A 39 3.48 -10.25 -20.21
C ALA A 39 3.51 -9.11 -21.24
N HIS A 40 3.58 -7.87 -20.75
CA HIS A 40 3.62 -6.64 -21.55
C HIS A 40 2.38 -6.38 -22.41
N LYS A 41 1.23 -6.99 -22.10
CA LYS A 41 -0.04 -6.69 -22.78
C LYS A 41 -0.67 -5.37 -22.33
N ILE A 42 -0.29 -4.85 -21.17
CA ILE A 42 -0.67 -3.50 -20.72
C ILE A 42 0.45 -2.51 -21.06
N HIS A 43 0.06 -1.39 -21.69
CA HIS A 43 0.94 -0.24 -21.89
C HIS A 43 0.33 1.01 -21.28
N PHE A 44 1.15 1.78 -20.58
CA PHE A 44 0.74 3.07 -20.02
C PHE A 44 0.94 4.18 -21.05
N VAL A 45 -0.11 4.98 -21.27
CA VAL A 45 -0.12 6.09 -22.24
C VAL A 45 -0.55 7.40 -21.56
N GLY A 46 -0.14 8.53 -22.15
CA GLY A 46 -0.41 9.87 -21.63
C GLY A 46 0.64 10.35 -20.64
N LYS A 47 0.35 11.46 -19.94
CA LYS A 47 1.25 12.03 -18.93
C LYS A 47 1.09 11.31 -17.60
N ASP A 48 2.20 11.03 -16.93
CA ASP A 48 2.25 10.53 -15.56
C ASP A 48 1.90 11.67 -14.58
N PHE A 49 0.63 12.08 -14.56
CA PHE A 49 0.11 13.11 -13.66
C PHE A 49 -1.01 12.51 -12.81
N TYR A 50 -0.62 12.06 -11.62
CA TYR A 50 -1.54 11.65 -10.57
C TYR A 50 -1.31 12.59 -9.38
N PHE A 51 -2.16 13.60 -9.27
CA PHE A 51 -2.11 14.55 -8.16
C PHE A 51 -2.81 13.91 -6.96
N TYR A 52 -2.04 13.48 -5.97
CA TYR A 52 -2.49 12.91 -4.69
C TYR A 52 -3.27 11.58 -4.85
N LEU A 53 -2.70 10.51 -4.31
CA LEU A 53 -3.24 9.15 -4.44
C LEU A 53 -4.69 8.95 -3.97
N ASN A 54 -5.14 9.73 -2.97
CA ASN A 54 -6.47 9.89 -2.34
C ASN A 54 -6.27 10.17 -0.83
N GLU A 55 -7.18 10.86 -0.15
CA GLU A 55 -7.15 11.07 1.33
C GLU A 55 -7.04 9.74 2.10
N LEU A 56 -7.74 8.70 1.62
CA LEU A 56 -7.69 7.35 2.19
C LEU A 56 -6.26 6.79 2.28
N TYR A 57 -5.42 7.09 1.30
CA TYR A 57 -4.03 6.64 1.27
C TYR A 57 -3.21 7.24 2.43
N TYR A 58 -3.29 8.56 2.62
CA TYR A 58 -2.55 9.23 3.68
C TYR A 58 -3.06 8.83 5.07
N ILE A 59 -4.37 8.72 5.24
CA ILE A 59 -4.99 8.29 6.49
C ILE A 59 -4.57 6.86 6.83
N SER A 60 -4.58 5.96 5.84
CA SER A 60 -4.19 4.55 6.02
C SER A 60 -2.74 4.42 6.48
N PHE A 61 -1.83 5.20 5.89
CA PHE A 61 -0.44 5.28 6.34
C PHE A 61 -0.30 5.77 7.79
N GLY A 62 -1.04 6.82 8.16
CA GLY A 62 -1.09 7.32 9.52
C GLY A 62 -1.53 6.25 10.51
N ILE A 63 -2.62 5.53 10.22
CA ILE A 63 -3.14 4.44 11.06
C ILE A 63 -2.12 3.31 11.20
N VAL A 64 -1.50 2.88 10.09
CA VAL A 64 -0.45 1.84 10.09
C VAL A 64 0.71 2.21 11.01
N PHE A 65 1.20 3.44 10.91
CA PHE A 65 2.28 3.91 11.78
C PHE A 65 1.88 3.91 13.25
N VAL A 66 0.66 4.34 13.58
CA VAL A 66 0.15 4.30 14.96
C VAL A 66 0.14 2.86 15.49
N VAL A 67 -0.40 1.91 14.72
CA VAL A 67 -0.48 0.50 15.14
C VAL A 67 0.91 -0.08 15.35
N LEU A 68 1.83 0.13 14.40
CA LEU A 68 3.20 -0.36 14.50
C LEU A 68 3.93 0.26 15.70
N VAL A 69 3.85 1.57 15.90
CA VAL A 69 4.54 2.23 17.03
C VAL A 69 3.98 1.75 18.38
N LEU A 70 2.66 1.63 18.51
CA LEU A 70 2.03 1.19 19.77
C LEU A 70 2.34 -0.27 20.10
N GLU A 71 2.27 -1.17 19.11
CA GLU A 71 2.55 -2.59 19.32
C GLU A 71 4.01 -2.84 19.73
N ASN A 72 4.92 -2.01 19.20
CA ASN A 72 6.36 -2.15 19.38
C ASN A 72 6.94 -1.28 20.50
N TYR A 73 6.12 -0.48 21.20
CA TYR A 73 6.58 0.49 22.21
C TYR A 73 7.33 -0.14 23.41
N GLN A 74 6.96 -1.36 23.82
CA GLN A 74 7.51 -2.01 25.02
C GLN A 74 8.36 -3.25 24.72
N ILE A 75 8.60 -3.57 23.45
CA ILE A 75 9.33 -4.78 23.07
C ILE A 75 10.78 -4.47 22.71
N LYS A 76 11.63 -5.50 22.71
CA LYS A 76 13.04 -5.36 22.32
C LYS A 76 13.14 -4.97 20.84
N PHE A 77 14.16 -4.18 20.50
CA PHE A 77 14.41 -3.70 19.14
C PHE A 77 14.42 -4.81 18.08
N ASN A 78 15.08 -5.95 18.35
CA ASN A 78 15.12 -7.08 17.41
C ASN A 78 13.72 -7.65 17.12
N GLN A 79 12.85 -7.71 18.13
CA GLN A 79 11.48 -8.18 17.93
C GLN A 79 10.67 -7.14 17.14
N ALA A 80 10.90 -5.85 17.39
CA ALA A 80 10.26 -4.78 16.65
C ALA A 80 10.64 -4.78 15.16
N LEU A 81 11.92 -4.98 14.86
CA LEU A 81 12.37 -5.14 13.48
C LEU A 81 11.73 -6.36 12.81
N LEU A 82 11.58 -7.47 13.52
CA LEU A 82 10.92 -8.66 12.97
C LEU A 82 9.45 -8.39 12.66
N ASN A 83 8.69 -7.78 13.58
CA ASN A 83 7.29 -7.43 13.36
C ASN A 83 7.11 -6.50 12.15
N ILE A 84 7.92 -5.44 12.08
CA ILE A 84 7.92 -4.49 10.96
C ILE A 84 8.27 -5.22 9.64
N SER A 85 9.27 -6.10 9.66
CA SER A 85 9.70 -6.85 8.47
C SER A 85 8.61 -7.80 7.98
N VAL A 86 7.91 -8.49 8.89
CA VAL A 86 6.78 -9.37 8.55
C VAL A 86 5.65 -8.56 7.92
N SER A 87 5.28 -7.41 8.48
CA SER A 87 4.26 -6.55 7.88
C SER A 87 4.67 -5.99 6.52
N LEU A 88 5.93 -5.60 6.36
CA LEU A 88 6.43 -5.11 5.08
C LEU A 88 6.40 -6.22 4.01
N LEU A 89 6.77 -7.44 4.38
CA LEU A 89 6.72 -8.60 3.49
C LEU A 89 5.28 -8.93 3.10
N LEU A 90 4.36 -8.97 4.07
CA LEU A 90 2.92 -9.17 3.81
C LEU A 90 2.36 -8.08 2.90
N PHE A 91 2.71 -6.82 3.14
CA PHE A 91 2.32 -5.70 2.29
C PHE A 91 2.82 -5.87 0.85
N GLY A 92 4.09 -6.23 0.65
CA GLY A 92 4.65 -6.46 -0.68
C GLY A 92 3.99 -7.61 -1.43
N LEU A 93 3.70 -8.72 -0.74
CA LEU A 93 2.98 -9.86 -1.31
C LEU A 93 1.55 -9.48 -1.72
N LEU A 94 0.82 -8.79 -0.85
CA LEU A 94 -0.54 -8.33 -1.14
C LEU A 94 -0.56 -7.32 -2.29
N LEU A 95 0.37 -6.35 -2.29
CA LEU A 95 0.48 -5.36 -3.34
C LEU A 95 0.69 -6.01 -4.69
N THR A 96 1.57 -7.02 -4.75
CA THR A 96 1.84 -7.78 -5.97
C THR A 96 0.62 -8.57 -6.43
N ALA A 97 -0.01 -9.32 -5.52
CA ALA A 97 -1.16 -10.16 -5.83
C ALA A 97 -2.38 -9.35 -6.30
N VAL A 98 -2.74 -8.29 -5.55
CA VAL A 98 -3.89 -7.43 -5.87
C VAL A 98 -3.65 -6.68 -7.17
N SER A 99 -2.45 -6.14 -7.38
CA SER A 99 -2.12 -5.41 -8.62
C SER A 99 -2.13 -6.33 -9.83
N ALA A 100 -1.55 -7.54 -9.72
CA ALA A 100 -1.56 -8.52 -10.80
C ALA A 100 -2.99 -8.95 -11.15
N LEU A 101 -3.83 -9.19 -10.13
CA LEU A 101 -5.23 -9.55 -10.33
C LEU A 101 -6.01 -8.42 -11.03
N ASP A 102 -5.86 -7.18 -10.58
CA ASP A 102 -6.52 -6.02 -11.22
C ASP A 102 -6.06 -5.85 -12.69
N ALA A 103 -4.77 -6.04 -12.96
CA ALA A 103 -4.22 -6.00 -14.31
C ALA A 103 -4.88 -7.05 -15.22
N HIS A 104 -5.03 -8.30 -14.75
CA HIS A 104 -5.70 -9.35 -15.52
C HIS A 104 -7.20 -9.10 -15.69
N LEU A 105 -7.90 -8.60 -14.65
CA LEU A 105 -9.31 -8.22 -14.77
C LEU A 105 -9.52 -7.14 -15.82
N LYS A 106 -8.63 -6.14 -15.89
CA LYS A 106 -8.67 -5.11 -16.92
C LYS A 106 -8.44 -5.70 -18.32
N ILE A 107 -7.53 -6.64 -18.51
CA ILE A 107 -7.40 -7.30 -19.82
C ILE A 107 -8.66 -8.11 -20.16
N ALA A 108 -9.18 -8.88 -19.21
CA ALA A 108 -10.36 -9.73 -19.42
C ALA A 108 -11.63 -8.91 -19.74
N ALA A 109 -11.78 -7.74 -19.13
CA ALA A 109 -12.89 -6.82 -19.41
C ALA A 109 -12.76 -6.10 -20.77
N CYS A 110 -11.63 -6.24 -21.45
CA CYS A 110 -11.40 -5.58 -22.72
C CYS A 110 -12.00 -6.36 -23.89
N THR A 111 -13.25 -6.05 -24.24
CA THR A 111 -13.96 -6.67 -25.37
C THR A 111 -13.46 -6.18 -26.74
N ALA A 112 -12.74 -5.05 -26.80
CA ALA A 112 -12.27 -4.41 -28.03
C ALA A 112 -10.74 -4.40 -28.20
N CYS A 113 -9.99 -5.14 -27.37
CA CYS A 113 -8.52 -5.14 -27.43
C CYS A 113 -8.01 -5.88 -28.67
N LYS A 114 -7.24 -5.19 -29.53
CA LYS A 114 -6.51 -5.84 -30.63
C LYS A 114 -5.41 -6.73 -30.05
N HIS A 115 -5.47 -8.03 -30.35
CA HIS A 115 -4.50 -9.04 -29.88
C HIS A 115 -4.31 -9.11 -28.35
N GLY A 116 -5.32 -8.67 -27.58
CA GLY A 116 -5.24 -8.66 -26.12
C GLY A 116 -4.33 -7.57 -25.54
N ILE A 117 -3.92 -6.58 -26.34
CA ILE A 117 -3.14 -5.43 -25.89
C ILE A 117 -4.08 -4.32 -25.43
N ARG A 118 -3.87 -3.81 -24.22
CA ARG A 118 -4.67 -2.72 -23.61
C ARG A 118 -3.78 -1.53 -23.29
N ASN A 119 -4.08 -0.39 -23.89
CA ASN A 119 -3.51 0.89 -23.46
C ASN A 119 -4.31 1.41 -22.27
N LEU A 120 -3.64 1.71 -21.16
CA LEU A 120 -4.23 2.30 -19.96
C LEU A 120 -3.65 3.70 -19.75
N HIS A 121 -4.49 4.66 -19.40
CA HIS A 121 -3.98 5.92 -18.87
C HIS A 121 -3.48 5.69 -17.45
N TRP A 122 -2.48 6.48 -17.06
CA TRP A 122 -1.90 6.44 -15.72
C TRP A 122 -2.96 6.58 -14.63
N ASN A 123 -4.05 7.31 -14.89
CA ASN A 123 -5.11 7.61 -13.94
C ASN A 123 -6.23 6.55 -13.92
N ASP A 124 -6.17 5.53 -14.77
CA ASP A 124 -7.16 4.45 -14.83
C ASP A 124 -6.98 3.40 -13.70
N ILE A 125 -5.93 3.56 -12.89
CA ILE A 125 -5.62 2.69 -11.75
C ILE A 125 -5.96 3.45 -10.45
N ASN A 126 -6.78 2.83 -9.61
CA ASN A 126 -7.08 3.32 -8.27
C ASN A 126 -5.96 2.94 -7.28
N TYR A 127 -4.78 3.51 -7.48
CA TYR A 127 -3.60 3.22 -6.66
C TYR A 127 -3.85 3.45 -5.17
N GLY A 128 -4.55 4.53 -4.80
CA GLY A 128 -4.84 4.86 -3.40
C GLY A 128 -5.63 3.76 -2.71
N ILE A 129 -6.64 3.19 -3.38
CA ILE A 129 -7.44 2.08 -2.86
C ILE A 129 -6.59 0.82 -2.74
N ILE A 130 -5.87 0.44 -3.81
CA ILE A 130 -5.01 -0.75 -3.83
C ILE A 130 -4.01 -0.71 -2.65
N ILE A 131 -3.30 0.42 -2.51
CA ILE A 131 -2.30 0.57 -1.46
C ILE A 131 -2.94 0.58 -0.08
N SER A 132 -4.02 1.33 0.12
CA SER A 132 -4.70 1.42 1.43
C SER A 132 -5.21 0.06 1.89
N THR A 133 -5.86 -0.69 1.01
CA THR A 133 -6.36 -2.03 1.33
C THR A 133 -5.22 -2.99 1.67
N CYS A 134 -4.14 -2.98 0.90
CA CYS A 134 -2.98 -3.84 1.18
C CYS A 134 -2.32 -3.48 2.52
N LEU A 135 -2.18 -2.18 2.81
CA LEU A 135 -1.61 -1.68 4.07
C LEU A 135 -2.43 -2.11 5.29
N LEU A 136 -3.75 -1.87 5.25
CA LEU A 136 -4.64 -2.18 6.36
C LEU A 136 -4.70 -3.69 6.62
N ILE A 137 -4.66 -4.52 5.58
CA ILE A 137 -4.61 -5.98 5.73
C ILE A 137 -3.25 -6.42 6.30
N ALA A 138 -2.14 -5.85 5.83
CA ALA A 138 -0.79 -6.23 6.25
C ALA A 138 -0.49 -5.94 7.74
N ILE A 139 -1.24 -5.05 8.38
CA ILE A 139 -1.11 -4.76 9.81
C ILE A 139 -2.04 -5.56 10.72
N ILE A 140 -2.98 -6.35 10.17
CA ILE A 140 -3.93 -7.15 10.97
C ILE A 140 -3.21 -7.98 12.04
N PRO A 141 -2.09 -8.69 11.76
CA PRO A 141 -1.40 -9.47 12.79
C PRO A 141 -0.96 -8.61 13.99
N ASN A 142 -0.37 -7.44 13.74
CA ASN A 142 0.05 -6.50 14.78
C ASN A 142 -1.15 -5.91 15.53
N GLY A 143 -2.25 -5.62 14.83
CA GLY A 143 -3.49 -5.15 15.43
C GLY A 143 -4.09 -6.17 16.41
N VAL A 144 -4.11 -7.45 16.04
CA VAL A 144 -4.57 -8.55 16.90
C VAL A 144 -3.69 -8.69 18.15
N VAL A 145 -2.36 -8.60 17.99
CA VAL A 145 -1.42 -8.63 19.11
C VAL A 145 -1.63 -7.44 20.04
N LEU A 146 -1.84 -6.24 19.49
CA LEU A 146 -2.10 -5.03 20.26
C LEU A 146 -3.39 -5.14 21.09
N LEU A 147 -4.47 -5.67 20.51
CA LEU A 147 -5.75 -5.87 21.21
C LEU A 147 -5.66 -6.92 22.33
N ARG A 148 -4.75 -7.89 22.24
CA ARG A 148 -4.54 -8.90 23.30
C ARG A 148 -3.71 -8.36 24.47
N LYS A 149 -2.86 -7.35 24.24
CA LYS A 149 -1.96 -6.77 25.26
C LYS A 149 -2.64 -5.72 26.15
N ASN A 150 -3.73 -5.11 25.68
CA ASN A 150 -4.54 -4.15 26.43
C ASN A 150 -5.76 -4.84 27.05
#